data_AF-A0A317L836-F1
#
_entry.id   AF-A0A317L836-F1
#
_cell.length_a   1.000
_cell.length_b   1.000
_cell.length_c   1.000
_cell.angle_alpha   90.00
_cell.angle_beta   90.00
_cell.angle_gamma   90.00
#
_symmetry.space_group_name_H-M   'P 1'
#
loop_
_entity.id
_entity.type
_entity.pdbx_description
1 polymer ?
#
loop_
_entity_poly.entity_id
_entity_poly.type
_entity_poly.pdbx_seq_one_letter_code
_entity_poly.pdbx_strand_id
1 'polypeptide(L)'
;MNILKFLSKECHFTLVNYGPNDLSTGYNIRKLMDNSKEIISYYTAKEKTEINDIDDYIDLLFLDFVKSFDEFVDIIKPPHNTTIKNIINNASAFRLDYNNKQIITFINERYDVILSYKDKYIRKGLKERTLDYIIEFNKGLDFEKITNYLLQQHIIFFIDNIESLYPIVKKYNKGIMENLFDENVPFYKLVNYRFEDVCKLCINFYRLNESRLSQRLANKIYSFIKIEYDSFVEKEQPYGLVNNFKIITRTLKIIKNKHYYESKEIFNRLEQLSNDFLKNHGQVHKYEISNKEYINLIEKNEASKLHDMDKVFLLSHRFDSNRLWASLLEEFNNQIEPSIIDMASSPTDTNDYFTLSRQQMNYEFIDKQSVNVAYWLTEDKINVFFSVLISNVQVLSSELRLTLELAEEMNYLQSAIATIYESENTRQDILIYNTIFYVITLIERILRELFVYFEEDAIFNIEQHTMSKLLDEKSPIVNIVGQHQVNWLRFYLLKRDNIGFDLRNRIAHMRDISISNFIIFDLYRMLWFLTSTINSILINSINKELNK
;
A
#
# COMPACT_ATOMS: atom_id res chain seq x y z
N MET A 1 25.16 0.00 27.93
CA MET A 1 25.02 0.77 26.68
C MET A 1 25.01 -0.25 25.56
N ASN A 2 23.94 -0.29 24.76
CA ASN A 2 23.79 -1.24 23.65
C ASN A 2 24.43 -0.74 22.34
N ILE A 3 24.54 -1.62 21.34
CA ILE A 3 25.09 -1.36 20.00
C ILE A 3 24.37 -0.21 19.31
N LEU A 4 23.04 -0.11 19.44
CA LEU A 4 22.27 0.94 18.79
C LEU A 4 22.54 2.34 19.37
N LYS A 5 22.91 2.41 20.65
CA LYS A 5 23.38 3.64 21.31
C LYS A 5 24.86 3.93 21.00
N PHE A 6 25.65 2.89 20.73
CA PHE A 6 27.06 3.00 20.37
C PHE A 6 27.25 3.52 18.94
N LEU A 7 26.47 2.99 18.00
CA LEU A 7 26.38 3.54 16.63
C LEU A 7 25.79 4.96 16.73
N SER A 8 26.38 5.90 15.99
CA SER A 8 26.10 7.34 16.11
C SER A 8 24.59 7.69 16.14
N LYS A 9 24.21 8.82 16.73
CA LYS A 9 22.80 9.26 16.86
C LYS A 9 22.03 9.34 15.53
N GLU A 10 22.71 9.35 14.39
CA GLU A 10 22.10 9.40 13.05
C GLU A 10 21.82 8.01 12.46
N CYS A 11 22.25 6.93 13.12
CA CYS A 11 22.04 5.56 12.67
C CYS A 11 20.87 4.90 13.43
N HIS A 12 19.69 4.90 12.83
CA HIS A 12 18.49 4.31 13.43
C HIS A 12 18.17 2.94 12.81
N PHE A 13 18.23 1.89 13.62
CA PHE A 13 17.73 0.55 13.25
C PHE A 13 16.45 0.24 14.04
N THR A 14 15.48 -0.39 13.38
CA THR A 14 14.20 -0.79 13.99
C THR A 14 14.21 -2.21 14.56
N LEU A 15 15.25 -2.99 14.28
CA LEU A 15 15.37 -4.44 14.54
C LEU A 15 14.33 -5.31 13.80
N VAL A 16 13.63 -4.76 12.84
CA VAL A 16 12.64 -5.47 12.02
C VAL A 16 13.17 -5.61 10.60
N ASN A 17 13.12 -6.83 10.09
CA ASN A 17 13.35 -7.10 8.68
C ASN A 17 12.00 -7.09 7.96
N TYR A 18 11.78 -6.07 7.13
CA TYR A 18 10.53 -5.89 6.39
C TYR A 18 10.55 -6.58 5.02
N GLY A 19 11.63 -7.30 4.70
CA GLY A 19 11.82 -7.97 3.42
C GLY A 19 12.34 -7.04 2.32
N PRO A 20 12.70 -7.60 1.16
CA PRO A 20 13.45 -6.88 0.13
C PRO A 20 12.67 -5.78 -0.61
N ASN A 21 11.34 -5.81 -0.55
CA ASN A 21 10.48 -4.80 -1.17
C ASN A 21 10.32 -3.52 -0.32
N ASP A 22 10.78 -3.51 0.93
CA ASP A 22 10.62 -2.37 1.83
C ASP A 22 11.79 -1.37 1.70
N LEU A 23 11.47 -0.07 1.66
CA LEU A 23 12.45 1.01 1.52
C LEU A 23 13.48 1.04 2.67
N SER A 24 13.06 0.64 3.86
CA SER A 24 13.94 0.60 5.03
C SER A 24 14.97 -0.53 4.93
N THR A 25 14.72 -1.59 4.17
CA THR A 25 15.64 -2.72 4.02
C THR A 25 16.92 -2.30 3.30
N GLY A 26 16.80 -1.55 2.19
CA GLY A 26 17.96 -0.99 1.49
C GLY A 26 18.74 0.01 2.32
N TYR A 27 18.03 0.88 3.05
CA TYR A 27 18.64 1.81 4.00
C TYR A 27 19.42 1.07 5.09
N ASN A 28 18.82 0.05 5.70
CA ASN A 28 19.43 -0.75 6.76
C ASN A 28 20.69 -1.47 6.26
N ILE A 29 20.65 -2.11 5.09
CA ILE A 29 21.83 -2.75 4.50
C ILE A 29 22.95 -1.73 4.28
N ARG A 30 22.64 -0.58 3.70
CA ARG A 30 23.64 0.48 3.48
C ARG A 30 24.26 0.94 4.80
N LYS A 31 23.44 1.17 5.83
CA LYS A 31 23.94 1.55 7.16
C LYS A 31 24.76 0.45 7.83
N LEU A 32 24.42 -0.83 7.66
CA LEU A 32 25.23 -1.95 8.13
C LEU A 32 26.59 -1.97 7.44
N MET A 33 26.63 -1.73 6.13
CA MET A 33 27.87 -1.65 5.35
C MET A 33 28.74 -0.47 5.80
N ASP A 34 28.14 0.72 5.90
CA ASP A 34 28.82 1.96 6.29
C ASP A 34 29.44 1.87 7.70
N ASN A 35 28.81 1.15 8.62
CA ASN A 35 29.22 1.03 10.03
C ASN A 35 29.80 -0.35 10.37
N SER A 36 30.19 -1.13 9.36
CA SER A 36 30.60 -2.53 9.55
C SER A 36 31.81 -2.69 10.48
N LYS A 37 32.77 -1.77 10.41
CA LYS A 37 33.98 -1.79 11.26
C LYS A 37 33.64 -1.52 12.73
N GLU A 38 32.78 -0.54 12.98
CA GLU A 38 32.31 -0.16 14.30
C GLU A 38 31.53 -1.30 14.94
N ILE A 39 30.61 -1.93 14.19
CA ILE A 39 29.85 -3.10 14.65
C ILE A 39 30.79 -4.23 15.06
N ILE A 40 31.73 -4.61 14.19
CA ILE A 40 32.68 -5.69 14.47
C ILE A 40 33.51 -5.35 15.71
N SER A 41 34.00 -4.11 15.82
CA SER A 41 34.81 -3.67 16.96
C SER A 41 34.04 -3.72 18.29
N TYR A 42 32.76 -3.36 18.27
CA TYR A 42 31.89 -3.38 19.45
C TYR A 42 31.72 -4.79 20.02
N TYR A 43 31.36 -5.76 19.16
CA TYR A 43 31.16 -7.13 19.61
C TYR A 43 32.48 -7.85 19.94
N THR A 44 33.58 -7.53 19.23
CA THR A 44 34.90 -8.10 19.56
C THR A 44 35.41 -7.62 20.93
N ALA A 45 35.07 -6.39 21.33
CA ALA A 45 35.50 -5.84 22.62
C ALA A 45 34.67 -6.35 23.82
N LYS A 46 33.54 -7.04 23.60
CA LYS A 46 32.72 -7.58 24.69
C LYS A 46 33.39 -8.84 25.28
N GLU A 47 33.98 -8.70 26.47
CA GLU A 47 34.70 -9.79 27.15
C GLU A 47 33.81 -10.98 27.57
N LYS A 48 32.50 -10.76 27.79
CA LYS A 48 31.52 -11.82 28.09
C LYS A 48 30.15 -11.53 27.47
N THR A 49 29.55 -12.57 26.90
CA THR A 49 28.20 -12.58 26.31
C THR A 49 27.19 -13.18 27.30
N GLU A 50 26.76 -12.34 28.24
CA GLU A 50 25.65 -12.64 29.14
C GLU A 50 24.49 -11.66 28.89
N ILE A 51 23.26 -12.10 29.17
CA ILE A 51 22.06 -11.27 29.04
C ILE A 51 21.62 -10.87 30.46
N ASN A 52 22.20 -9.78 30.97
CA ASN A 52 21.93 -9.33 32.33
C ASN A 52 20.88 -8.21 32.36
N ASP A 53 20.81 -7.41 31.30
CA ASP A 53 19.87 -6.31 31.19
C ASP A 53 19.26 -6.18 29.77
N ILE A 54 18.43 -5.15 29.60
CA ILE A 54 17.75 -4.88 28.33
C ILE A 54 18.71 -4.43 27.23
N ASP A 55 19.84 -3.80 27.57
CA ASP A 55 20.84 -3.37 26.58
C ASP A 55 21.54 -4.61 26.00
N ASP A 56 21.91 -5.59 26.84
CA ASP A 56 22.48 -6.86 26.37
C ASP A 56 21.49 -7.66 25.52
N TYR A 57 20.21 -7.63 25.87
CA TYR A 57 19.17 -8.26 25.09
C TYR A 57 18.97 -7.57 23.73
N ILE A 58 19.05 -6.24 23.66
CA ILE A 58 19.03 -5.50 22.39
C ILE A 58 20.23 -5.87 21.51
N ASP A 59 21.42 -6.05 22.10
CA ASP A 59 22.61 -6.49 21.37
C ASP A 59 22.42 -7.87 20.74
N LEU A 60 21.81 -8.80 21.45
CA LEU A 60 21.43 -10.10 20.92
C LEU A 60 20.48 -9.95 19.71
N LEU A 61 19.39 -9.19 19.90
CA LEU A 61 18.39 -9.01 18.84
C LEU A 61 18.94 -8.31 17.60
N PHE A 62 19.93 -7.42 17.79
CA PHE A 62 20.62 -6.80 16.67
C PHE A 62 21.39 -7.81 15.83
N LEU A 63 22.04 -8.80 16.45
CA LEU A 63 22.72 -9.88 15.72
C LEU A 63 21.70 -10.73 14.93
N ASP A 64 20.56 -11.07 15.53
CA ASP A 64 19.47 -11.79 14.84
C ASP A 64 18.85 -10.98 13.69
N PHE A 65 18.77 -9.65 13.88
CA PHE A 65 18.38 -8.71 12.85
C PHE A 65 19.33 -8.74 11.67
N VAL A 66 20.64 -8.60 11.89
CA VAL A 66 21.64 -8.68 10.83
C VAL A 66 21.62 -10.05 10.13
N LYS A 67 21.50 -11.15 10.88
CA LYS A 67 21.41 -12.50 10.30
C LYS A 67 20.22 -12.67 9.37
N SER A 68 19.07 -12.04 9.68
CA SER A 68 17.87 -12.22 8.87
C SER A 68 17.98 -11.69 7.44
N PHE A 69 19.00 -10.87 7.12
CA PHE A 69 19.27 -10.41 5.76
C PHE A 69 19.85 -11.52 4.86
N ASP A 70 20.27 -12.66 5.41
CA ASP A 70 20.80 -13.80 4.65
C ASP A 70 19.82 -14.31 3.59
N GLU A 71 18.51 -14.24 3.88
CA GLU A 71 17.42 -14.70 3.01
C GLU A 71 17.41 -14.04 1.61
N PHE A 72 17.96 -12.83 1.48
CA PHE A 72 17.91 -12.07 0.23
C PHE A 72 19.26 -11.50 -0.20
N VAL A 73 20.36 -12.09 0.27
CA VAL A 73 21.72 -11.75 -0.22
C VAL A 73 21.83 -11.94 -1.74
N ASP A 74 21.14 -12.93 -2.30
CA ASP A 74 21.22 -13.29 -3.72
C ASP A 74 20.57 -12.27 -4.66
N ILE A 75 19.64 -11.46 -4.16
CA ILE A 75 18.98 -10.40 -4.95
C ILE A 75 19.62 -9.02 -4.77
N ILE A 76 20.72 -8.95 -4.01
CA ILE A 76 21.56 -7.77 -3.88
C ILE A 76 22.62 -7.78 -4.98
N LYS A 77 22.83 -6.64 -5.65
CA LYS A 77 23.83 -6.55 -6.73
C LYS A 77 25.27 -6.68 -6.22
N PRO A 78 26.18 -7.32 -6.97
CA PRO A 78 27.61 -7.25 -6.71
C PRO A 78 28.17 -5.81 -6.83
N PRO A 79 29.17 -5.39 -6.02
CA PRO A 79 29.87 -6.16 -4.98
C PRO A 79 29.20 -6.11 -3.59
N HIS A 80 28.06 -5.41 -3.47
CA HIS A 80 27.39 -5.20 -2.18
C HIS A 80 26.97 -6.52 -1.52
N ASN A 81 26.55 -7.50 -2.32
CA ASN A 81 26.20 -8.85 -1.86
C ASN A 81 27.32 -9.54 -1.07
N THR A 82 28.57 -9.37 -1.50
CA THR A 82 29.74 -9.99 -0.87
C THR A 82 30.04 -9.30 0.45
N THR A 83 29.89 -7.97 0.48
CA THR A 83 30.12 -7.18 1.70
C THR A 83 29.10 -7.50 2.77
N ILE A 84 27.81 -7.52 2.43
CA ILE A 84 26.75 -7.84 3.40
C ILE A 84 26.85 -9.29 3.89
N LYS A 85 27.23 -10.24 3.01
CA LYS A 85 27.46 -11.64 3.40
C LYS A 85 28.56 -11.77 4.45
N ASN A 86 29.65 -10.98 4.33
CA ASN A 86 30.70 -10.96 5.36
C ASN A 86 30.19 -10.40 6.70
N ILE A 87 29.36 -9.37 6.67
CA ILE A 87 28.76 -8.78 7.89
C ILE A 87 27.83 -9.81 8.55
N ILE A 88 27.01 -10.51 7.77
CA ILE A 88 26.11 -11.59 8.23
C ILE A 88 26.91 -12.73 8.87
N ASN A 89 28.03 -13.14 8.27
CA ASN A 89 28.90 -14.18 8.81
C ASN A 89 29.48 -13.78 10.16
N ASN A 90 29.96 -12.54 10.31
CA ASN A 90 30.48 -12.02 11.58
C ASN A 90 29.38 -11.96 12.64
N ALA A 91 28.19 -11.44 12.30
CA ALA A 91 27.06 -11.40 13.22
C ALA A 91 26.62 -12.81 13.65
N SER A 92 26.67 -13.77 12.72
CA SER A 92 26.41 -15.19 13.01
C SER A 92 27.42 -15.78 13.98
N ALA A 93 28.71 -15.44 13.85
CA ALA A 93 29.74 -15.88 14.77
C ALA A 93 29.49 -15.32 16.17
N PHE A 94 29.31 -14.00 16.32
CA PHE A 94 29.02 -13.38 17.63
C PHE A 94 27.72 -13.90 18.26
N ARG A 95 26.72 -14.28 17.45
CA ARG A 95 25.46 -14.82 17.95
C ARG A 95 25.61 -16.17 18.64
N LEU A 96 26.63 -16.97 18.27
CA LEU A 96 26.90 -18.27 18.89
C LEU A 96 27.33 -18.16 20.35
N ASP A 97 27.85 -17.00 20.75
CA ASP A 97 28.29 -16.73 22.12
C ASP A 97 27.11 -16.55 23.10
N TYR A 98 25.88 -16.44 22.58
CA TYR A 98 24.65 -16.31 23.38
C TYR A 98 23.88 -17.64 23.47
N ASN A 99 23.66 -18.13 24.69
CA ASN A 99 22.96 -19.39 24.92
C ASN A 99 21.43 -19.19 24.99
N ASN A 100 20.66 -20.07 24.34
CA ASN A 100 19.19 -20.11 24.42
C ASN A 100 18.66 -20.17 25.86
N LYS A 101 19.37 -20.82 26.78
CA LYS A 101 18.97 -20.82 28.21
C LYS A 101 18.95 -19.41 28.80
N GLN A 102 19.93 -18.57 28.48
CA GLN A 102 19.99 -17.17 28.96
C GLN A 102 18.82 -16.36 28.40
N ILE A 103 18.49 -16.57 27.11
CA ILE A 103 17.35 -15.91 26.44
C ILE A 103 16.05 -16.25 27.17
N ILE A 104 15.80 -17.54 27.39
CA ILE A 104 14.60 -18.04 28.07
C ILE A 104 14.51 -17.48 29.49
N THR A 105 15.60 -17.55 30.26
CA THR A 105 15.66 -17.00 31.63
C THR A 105 15.34 -15.51 31.64
N PHE A 106 15.99 -14.73 30.76
CA PHE A 106 15.78 -13.29 30.70
C PHE A 106 14.34 -12.91 30.32
N ILE A 107 13.75 -13.58 29.33
CA ILE A 107 12.35 -13.34 28.95
C ILE A 107 11.42 -13.66 30.13
N ASN A 108 11.59 -14.79 30.81
CA ASN A 108 10.75 -15.15 31.96
C ASN A 108 10.81 -14.11 33.09
N GLU A 109 11.99 -13.56 33.34
CA GLU A 109 12.23 -12.59 34.41
C GLU A 109 11.78 -11.18 34.03
N ARG A 110 11.87 -10.79 32.74
CA ARG A 110 11.79 -9.39 32.29
C ARG A 110 10.86 -9.15 31.08
N TYR A 111 9.95 -10.06 30.75
CA TYR A 111 9.00 -9.89 29.62
C TYR A 111 8.23 -8.56 29.69
N ASP A 112 7.90 -8.09 30.89
CA ASP A 112 7.19 -6.84 31.14
C ASP A 112 8.03 -5.61 30.71
N VAL A 113 9.32 -5.60 31.05
CA VAL A 113 10.27 -4.56 30.64
C VAL A 113 10.48 -4.56 29.13
N ILE A 114 10.56 -5.74 28.52
CA ILE A 114 10.73 -5.90 27.08
C ILE A 114 9.49 -5.35 26.35
N LEU A 115 8.29 -5.81 26.75
CA LEU A 115 7.04 -5.47 26.08
C LEU A 115 6.57 -4.03 26.37
N SER A 116 7.03 -3.41 27.45
CA SER A 116 6.71 -2.01 27.79
C SER A 116 7.80 -0.99 27.38
N TYR A 117 8.83 -1.42 26.65
CA TYR A 117 9.93 -0.54 26.24
C TYR A 117 9.46 0.67 25.41
N LYS A 118 10.01 1.85 25.71
CA LYS A 118 9.47 3.13 25.24
C LYS A 118 10.19 3.76 24.04
N ASP A 119 11.40 3.29 23.70
CA ASP A 119 12.15 3.88 22.58
C ASP A 119 11.37 3.72 21.27
N LYS A 120 11.09 4.84 20.59
CA LYS A 120 10.19 4.85 19.42
C LYS A 120 10.73 4.05 18.23
N TYR A 121 12.04 3.91 18.09
CA TYR A 121 12.68 3.21 16.98
C TYR A 121 12.80 1.71 17.27
N ILE A 122 13.15 1.36 18.51
CA ILE A 122 13.50 -0.02 18.88
C ILE A 122 12.27 -0.81 19.35
N ARG A 123 11.27 -0.15 19.96
CA ARG A 123 10.15 -0.84 20.63
C ARG A 123 9.41 -1.84 19.76
N LYS A 124 9.30 -1.60 18.45
CA LYS A 124 8.56 -2.48 17.54
C LYS A 124 9.32 -3.77 17.32
N GLY A 125 10.57 -3.70 16.84
CA GLY A 125 11.38 -4.89 16.62
C GLY A 125 11.72 -5.63 17.89
N LEU A 126 11.89 -4.94 19.02
CA LEU A 126 12.02 -5.60 20.32
C LEU A 126 10.81 -6.50 20.62
N LYS A 127 9.59 -6.01 20.46
CA LYS A 127 8.37 -6.81 20.71
C LYS A 127 8.21 -7.97 19.72
N GLU A 128 8.37 -7.69 18.43
CA GLU A 128 8.18 -8.68 17.37
C GLU A 128 9.21 -9.81 17.47
N ARG A 129 10.49 -9.48 17.67
CA ARG A 129 11.54 -10.49 17.83
C ARG A 129 11.42 -11.28 19.13
N THR A 130 11.02 -10.64 20.23
CA THR A 130 10.73 -11.39 21.46
C THR A 130 9.54 -12.32 21.29
N LEU A 131 8.53 -11.92 20.51
CA LEU A 131 7.42 -12.81 20.17
C LEU A 131 7.89 -14.04 19.38
N ASP A 132 8.82 -13.89 18.43
CA ASP A 132 9.42 -15.03 17.71
C ASP A 132 10.08 -16.01 18.70
N TYR A 133 10.82 -15.48 19.67
CA TYR A 133 11.41 -16.29 20.74
C TYR A 133 10.37 -16.93 21.67
N ILE A 134 9.27 -16.25 21.97
CA ILE A 134 8.16 -16.81 22.73
C ILE A 134 7.54 -18.00 21.99
N ILE A 135 7.38 -17.86 20.67
CA ILE A 135 6.85 -18.90 19.80
C ILE A 135 7.83 -20.08 19.71
N GLU A 136 9.12 -19.83 19.48
CA GLU A 136 10.15 -20.86 19.33
C GLU A 136 10.39 -21.62 20.64
N PHE A 137 10.58 -20.90 21.76
CA PHE A 137 10.97 -21.47 23.04
C PHE A 137 9.80 -21.64 24.03
N ASN A 138 8.57 -21.77 23.52
CA ASN A 138 7.34 -21.87 24.32
C ASN A 138 7.38 -22.91 25.46
N LYS A 139 8.18 -23.97 25.37
CA LYS A 139 8.34 -25.00 26.43
C LYS A 139 9.09 -24.51 27.67
N GLY A 140 10.05 -23.61 27.49
CA GLY A 140 10.92 -23.11 28.56
C GLY A 140 10.40 -21.83 29.23
N LEU A 141 9.36 -21.23 28.65
CA LEU A 141 8.80 -19.96 29.09
C LEU A 141 7.56 -20.17 29.96
N ASP A 142 7.36 -19.25 30.90
CA ASP A 142 6.09 -19.10 31.64
C ASP A 142 5.04 -18.48 30.71
N PHE A 143 4.59 -19.30 29.77
CA PHE A 143 3.72 -18.88 28.68
C PHE A 143 2.37 -18.34 29.18
N GLU A 144 1.86 -18.85 30.30
CA GLU A 144 0.63 -18.37 30.92
C GLU A 144 0.79 -16.94 31.43
N LYS A 145 1.83 -16.68 32.21
CA LYS A 145 2.11 -15.35 32.75
C LYS A 145 2.34 -14.32 31.64
N ILE A 146 3.12 -14.69 30.61
CA ILE A 146 3.39 -13.83 29.45
C ILE A 146 2.10 -13.55 28.66
N THR A 147 1.28 -14.58 28.40
CA THR A 147 0.01 -14.40 27.66
C THR A 147 -0.96 -13.52 28.42
N ASN A 148 -1.08 -13.69 29.74
CA ASN A 148 -1.93 -12.84 30.57
C ASN A 148 -1.49 -11.38 30.54
N TYR A 149 -0.18 -11.14 30.58
CA TYR A 149 0.37 -9.79 30.44
C TYR A 149 0.06 -9.18 29.06
N LEU A 150 0.21 -9.97 27.99
CA LEU A 150 -0.15 -9.55 26.63
C LEU A 150 -1.65 -9.20 26.53
N LEU A 151 -2.54 -10.02 27.06
CA LEU A 151 -3.99 -9.75 27.05
C LEU A 151 -4.35 -8.48 27.85
N GLN A 152 -3.69 -8.21 28.96
CA GLN A 152 -4.01 -7.07 29.82
C GLN A 152 -3.41 -5.75 29.31
N GLN A 153 -2.15 -5.75 28.87
CA GLN A 153 -1.39 -4.53 28.55
C GLN A 153 -1.18 -4.31 27.05
N HIS A 154 -1.24 -5.37 26.24
CA HIS A 154 -0.88 -5.36 24.82
C HIS A 154 -1.88 -6.11 23.94
N ILE A 155 -3.18 -6.03 24.27
CA ILE A 155 -4.22 -6.84 23.62
C ILE A 155 -4.25 -6.71 22.08
N ILE A 156 -4.03 -5.51 21.54
CA ILE A 156 -4.01 -5.30 20.08
C ILE A 156 -2.87 -6.11 19.46
N PHE A 157 -1.67 -6.05 20.04
CA PHE A 157 -0.51 -6.82 19.57
C PHE A 157 -0.74 -8.33 19.69
N PHE A 158 -1.40 -8.79 20.76
CA PHE A 158 -1.77 -10.19 20.91
C PHE A 158 -2.72 -10.65 19.80
N ILE A 159 -3.76 -9.87 19.51
CA ILE A 159 -4.75 -10.21 18.49
C ILE A 159 -4.16 -10.16 17.09
N ASP A 160 -3.31 -9.17 16.80
CA ASP A 160 -2.59 -9.07 15.51
C ASP A 160 -1.70 -10.30 15.25
N ASN A 161 -1.29 -11.04 16.30
CA ASN A 161 -0.44 -12.23 16.22
C ASN A 161 -1.13 -13.53 16.66
N ILE A 162 -2.47 -13.53 16.74
CA ILE A 162 -3.20 -14.64 17.35
C ILE A 162 -3.07 -15.94 16.54
N GLU A 163 -2.89 -15.87 15.23
CA GLU A 163 -2.75 -17.06 14.37
C GLU A 163 -1.53 -17.90 14.78
N SER A 164 -0.42 -17.24 15.11
CA SER A 164 0.82 -17.90 15.56
C SER A 164 0.75 -18.31 17.03
N LEU A 165 0.10 -17.51 17.88
CA LEU A 165 0.03 -17.75 19.33
C LEU A 165 -1.01 -18.81 19.72
N TYR A 166 -2.16 -18.84 19.05
CA TYR A 166 -3.30 -19.67 19.45
C TYR A 166 -3.00 -21.18 19.48
N PRO A 167 -2.28 -21.78 18.50
CA PRO A 167 -1.88 -23.19 18.58
C PRO A 167 -1.08 -23.52 19.84
N ILE A 168 -0.25 -22.56 20.30
CA ILE A 168 0.58 -22.69 21.51
C ILE A 168 -0.29 -22.58 22.75
N VAL A 169 -1.18 -21.57 22.81
CA VAL A 169 -2.14 -21.40 23.91
C VAL A 169 -2.97 -22.68 24.11
N LYS A 170 -3.53 -23.21 23.02
CA LYS A 170 -4.35 -24.43 23.05
C LYS A 170 -3.59 -25.65 23.58
N LYS A 171 -2.28 -25.73 23.33
CA LYS A 171 -1.42 -26.83 23.76
C LYS A 171 -1.12 -26.79 25.26
N TYR A 172 -0.79 -25.62 25.81
CA TYR A 172 -0.30 -25.51 27.19
C TYR A 172 -1.41 -25.27 28.21
N ASN A 173 -2.43 -24.48 27.89
CA ASN A 173 -3.55 -24.24 28.79
C ASN A 173 -4.78 -23.80 28.01
N LYS A 174 -5.71 -24.74 27.80
CA LYS A 174 -6.98 -24.52 27.08
C LYS A 174 -7.84 -23.40 27.71
N GLY A 175 -7.62 -23.07 28.98
CA GLY A 175 -8.38 -22.05 29.71
C GLY A 175 -7.86 -20.62 29.58
N ILE A 176 -6.61 -20.39 29.14
CA ILE A 176 -6.01 -19.03 29.09
C ILE A 176 -6.86 -18.06 28.27
N MET A 177 -7.49 -18.53 27.20
CA MET A 177 -8.32 -17.67 26.34
C MET A 177 -9.58 -17.15 27.04
N GLU A 178 -9.99 -17.75 28.16
CA GLU A 178 -11.08 -17.21 28.97
C GLU A 178 -10.69 -15.86 29.60
N ASN A 179 -9.39 -15.59 29.78
CA ASN A 179 -8.89 -14.34 30.35
C ASN A 179 -9.16 -13.13 29.42
N LEU A 180 -9.44 -13.35 28.13
CA LEU A 180 -9.93 -12.32 27.21
C LEU A 180 -11.22 -11.64 27.73
N PHE A 181 -11.97 -12.35 28.56
CA PHE A 181 -13.23 -11.88 29.11
C PHE A 181 -13.09 -11.16 30.45
N ASP A 182 -11.90 -11.17 31.07
CA ASP A 182 -11.64 -10.53 32.36
C ASP A 182 -11.86 -9.01 32.32
N GLU A 183 -12.22 -8.43 33.46
CA GLU A 183 -12.48 -6.99 33.58
C GLU A 183 -11.23 -6.14 33.36
N ASN A 184 -10.05 -6.68 33.72
CA ASN A 184 -8.77 -6.01 33.54
C ASN A 184 -8.30 -5.98 32.08
N VAL A 185 -8.96 -6.72 31.19
CA VAL A 185 -8.64 -6.73 29.76
C VAL A 185 -9.37 -5.57 29.07
N PRO A 186 -8.66 -4.64 28.41
CA PRO A 186 -9.25 -3.45 27.80
C PRO A 186 -9.94 -3.79 26.47
N PHE A 187 -11.00 -4.60 26.52
CA PHE A 187 -11.73 -5.11 25.36
C PHE A 187 -12.32 -4.00 24.49
N TYR A 188 -12.73 -2.88 25.08
CA TYR A 188 -13.21 -1.71 24.34
C TYR A 188 -12.15 -1.14 23.38
N LYS A 189 -10.87 -1.10 23.81
CA LYS A 189 -9.77 -0.67 22.92
C LYS A 189 -9.65 -1.64 21.75
N LEU A 190 -9.69 -2.93 22.04
CA LEU A 190 -9.57 -3.94 21.00
C LEU A 190 -10.68 -3.79 19.95
N VAL A 191 -11.93 -3.69 20.39
CA VAL A 191 -13.07 -3.56 19.48
C VAL A 191 -13.01 -2.27 18.67
N ASN A 192 -12.66 -1.13 19.29
CA ASN A 192 -12.57 0.15 18.58
C ASN A 192 -11.52 0.17 17.46
N TYR A 193 -10.42 -0.58 17.60
CA TYR A 193 -9.32 -0.57 16.62
C TYR A 193 -9.29 -1.80 15.70
N ARG A 194 -9.95 -2.91 16.08
CA ARG A 194 -9.84 -4.22 15.43
C ARG A 194 -11.18 -4.96 15.30
N PHE A 195 -12.31 -4.25 15.22
CA PHE A 195 -13.66 -4.85 15.22
C PHE A 195 -13.81 -6.05 14.28
N GLU A 196 -13.38 -5.91 13.02
CA GLU A 196 -13.48 -6.97 12.02
C GLU A 196 -12.61 -8.18 12.38
N ASP A 197 -11.39 -7.96 12.89
CA ASP A 197 -10.46 -9.03 13.26
C ASP A 197 -10.97 -9.81 14.48
N VAL A 198 -11.60 -9.12 15.44
CA VAL A 198 -12.27 -9.79 16.57
C VAL A 198 -13.47 -10.62 16.09
N CYS A 199 -14.22 -10.14 15.10
CA CYS A 199 -15.30 -10.91 14.48
C CYS A 199 -14.76 -12.15 13.73
N LYS A 200 -13.63 -12.02 13.00
CA LYS A 200 -12.94 -13.14 12.36
C LYS A 200 -12.46 -14.16 13.40
N LEU A 201 -11.89 -13.70 14.51
CA LEU A 201 -11.48 -14.57 15.62
C LEU A 201 -12.66 -15.36 16.18
N CYS A 202 -13.81 -14.72 16.36
CA CYS A 202 -15.04 -15.37 16.80
C CYS A 202 -15.46 -16.52 15.86
N ILE A 203 -15.36 -16.31 14.55
CA ILE A 203 -15.62 -17.35 13.53
C ILE A 203 -14.57 -18.46 13.62
N ASN A 204 -13.29 -18.11 13.82
CA ASN A 204 -12.22 -19.09 13.93
C ASN A 204 -12.40 -19.99 15.16
N PHE A 205 -12.77 -19.45 16.31
CA PHE A 205 -13.12 -20.27 17.48
C PHE A 205 -14.27 -21.23 17.18
N TYR A 206 -15.31 -20.78 16.47
CA TYR A 206 -16.41 -21.66 16.08
C TYR A 206 -15.93 -22.81 15.17
N ARG A 207 -15.10 -22.49 14.15
CA ARG A 207 -14.52 -23.49 13.23
C ARG A 207 -13.60 -24.49 13.94
N LEU A 208 -12.93 -24.06 15.01
CA LEU A 208 -12.05 -24.90 15.82
C LEU A 208 -12.79 -25.71 16.90
N ASN A 209 -14.13 -25.74 16.83
CA ASN A 209 -15.04 -26.40 17.79
C ASN A 209 -14.99 -25.82 19.22
N GLU A 210 -14.57 -24.57 19.37
CA GLU A 210 -14.51 -23.85 20.64
C GLU A 210 -15.79 -23.00 20.82
N SER A 211 -16.94 -23.66 20.71
CA SER A 211 -18.26 -22.99 20.67
C SER A 211 -18.50 -22.09 21.88
N ARG A 212 -18.03 -22.46 23.08
CA ARG A 212 -18.17 -21.63 24.28
C ARG A 212 -17.45 -20.28 24.13
N LEU A 213 -16.17 -20.29 23.72
CA LEU A 213 -15.38 -19.08 23.52
C LEU A 213 -15.98 -18.21 22.42
N SER A 214 -16.37 -18.83 21.30
CA SER A 214 -17.02 -18.15 20.18
C SER A 214 -18.32 -17.46 20.61
N GLN A 215 -19.22 -18.15 21.31
CA GLN A 215 -20.50 -17.57 21.75
C GLN A 215 -20.28 -16.46 22.80
N ARG A 216 -19.34 -16.62 23.74
CA ARG A 216 -19.01 -15.57 24.72
C ARG A 216 -18.47 -14.32 24.03
N LEU A 217 -17.54 -14.50 23.09
CA LEU A 217 -16.95 -13.40 22.33
C LEU A 217 -18.01 -12.68 21.48
N ALA A 218 -18.83 -13.43 20.75
CA ALA A 218 -19.94 -12.89 19.98
C ALA A 218 -20.89 -12.04 20.82
N ASN A 219 -21.28 -12.54 22.00
CA ASN A 219 -22.16 -11.80 22.91
C ASN A 219 -21.49 -10.52 23.41
N LYS A 220 -20.20 -10.57 23.77
CA LYS A 220 -19.45 -9.38 24.24
C LYS A 220 -19.32 -8.32 23.14
N ILE A 221 -19.04 -8.73 21.89
CA ILE A 221 -19.01 -7.83 20.73
C ILE A 221 -20.40 -7.24 20.47
N TYR A 222 -21.44 -8.09 20.45
CA TYR A 222 -22.81 -7.65 20.20
C TYR A 222 -23.28 -6.63 21.24
N SER A 223 -23.06 -6.91 22.53
CA SER A 223 -23.40 -5.96 23.59
C SER A 223 -22.67 -4.62 23.43
N PHE A 224 -21.41 -4.63 23.01
CA PHE A 224 -20.64 -3.40 22.77
C PHE A 224 -21.30 -2.52 21.69
N ILE A 225 -21.53 -3.08 20.50
CA ILE A 225 -22.13 -2.31 19.39
C ILE A 225 -23.61 -1.98 19.63
N LYS A 226 -24.30 -2.78 20.44
CA LYS A 226 -25.70 -2.54 20.79
C LYS A 226 -25.82 -1.28 21.65
N ILE A 227 -24.87 -1.06 22.58
CA ILE A 227 -24.77 0.18 23.33
C ILE A 227 -24.57 1.37 22.39
N GLU A 228 -23.68 1.26 21.39
CA GLU A 228 -23.47 2.32 20.39
C GLU A 228 -24.76 2.62 19.62
N TYR A 229 -25.48 1.59 19.16
CA TYR A 229 -26.77 1.74 18.49
C TYR A 229 -27.85 2.33 19.40
N ASP A 230 -27.94 1.92 20.66
CA ASP A 230 -28.95 2.44 21.59
C ASP A 230 -28.67 3.91 21.95
N SER A 231 -27.41 4.36 21.81
CA SER A 231 -27.01 5.77 21.95
C SER A 231 -27.14 6.59 20.66
N PHE A 232 -27.42 5.95 19.52
CA PHE A 232 -27.51 6.61 18.22
C PHE A 232 -28.74 7.51 18.11
N VAL A 233 -28.52 8.73 17.63
CA VAL A 233 -29.60 9.67 17.32
C VAL A 233 -29.90 9.61 15.83
N GLU A 234 -31.15 9.37 15.42
CA GLU A 234 -31.55 9.17 14.01
C GLU A 234 -31.21 10.33 13.05
N LYS A 235 -30.80 11.49 13.57
CA LYS A 235 -30.33 12.64 12.78
C LYS A 235 -28.83 12.59 12.45
N GLU A 236 -28.08 11.71 13.08
CA GLU A 236 -26.64 11.52 12.84
C GLU A 236 -26.40 10.60 11.65
N GLN A 237 -25.18 10.64 11.10
CA GLN A 237 -24.79 9.78 9.98
C GLN A 237 -24.67 8.31 10.43
N PRO A 238 -25.48 7.37 9.89
CA PRO A 238 -25.52 6.00 10.40
C PRO A 238 -24.38 5.10 9.89
N TYR A 239 -23.50 5.58 9.00
CA TYR A 239 -22.61 4.73 8.19
C TYR A 239 -21.67 3.83 9.01
N GLY A 240 -21.08 4.35 10.08
CA GLY A 240 -20.20 3.56 10.96
C GLY A 240 -20.94 2.38 11.60
N LEU A 241 -22.15 2.64 12.12
CA LEU A 241 -23.01 1.62 12.70
C LEU A 241 -23.50 0.63 11.65
N VAL A 242 -23.88 1.08 10.46
CA VAL A 242 -24.28 0.20 9.34
C VAL A 242 -23.18 -0.82 9.06
N ASN A 243 -21.92 -0.38 8.96
CA ASN A 243 -20.81 -1.28 8.67
C ASN A 243 -20.55 -2.26 9.82
N ASN A 244 -20.57 -1.78 11.07
CA ASN A 244 -20.40 -2.64 12.24
C ASN A 244 -21.51 -3.71 12.31
N PHE A 245 -22.77 -3.31 12.14
CA PHE A 245 -23.92 -4.21 12.12
C PHE A 245 -23.92 -5.17 10.92
N LYS A 246 -23.39 -4.77 9.76
CA LYS A 246 -23.20 -5.67 8.61
C LYS A 246 -22.25 -6.82 8.96
N ILE A 247 -21.09 -6.48 9.52
CA ILE A 247 -20.03 -7.44 9.85
C ILE A 247 -20.47 -8.38 10.98
N ILE A 248 -21.05 -7.85 12.06
CA ILE A 248 -21.49 -8.69 13.19
C ILE A 248 -22.70 -9.55 12.82
N THR A 249 -23.66 -9.06 12.02
CA THR A 249 -24.81 -9.86 11.56
C THR A 249 -24.33 -11.07 10.77
N ARG A 250 -23.36 -10.88 9.87
CA ARG A 250 -22.70 -11.98 9.14
C ARG A 250 -22.03 -12.95 10.10
N THR A 251 -21.30 -12.45 11.09
CA THR A 251 -20.58 -13.25 12.09
C THR A 251 -21.56 -14.10 12.90
N LEU A 252 -22.59 -13.48 13.48
CA LEU A 252 -23.63 -14.14 14.28
C LEU A 252 -24.37 -15.22 13.48
N LYS A 253 -24.63 -14.99 12.18
CA LYS A 253 -25.21 -15.98 11.27
C LYS A 253 -24.34 -17.23 11.15
N ILE A 254 -23.03 -17.04 10.89
CA ILE A 254 -22.09 -18.14 10.66
C ILE A 254 -21.98 -19.03 11.89
N ILE A 255 -21.90 -18.42 13.07
CA ILE A 255 -21.73 -19.15 14.34
C ILE A 255 -23.06 -19.59 14.97
N LYS A 256 -24.20 -19.31 14.32
CA LYS A 256 -25.55 -19.63 14.79
C LYS A 256 -25.87 -19.05 16.19
N ASN A 257 -25.48 -17.80 16.44
CA ASN A 257 -25.75 -17.11 17.71
C ASN A 257 -27.21 -16.61 17.80
N LYS A 258 -27.77 -16.59 19.02
CA LYS A 258 -29.15 -16.18 19.31
C LYS A 258 -29.50 -14.75 18.89
N HIS A 259 -28.51 -13.84 18.89
CA HIS A 259 -28.71 -12.42 18.54
C HIS A 259 -28.77 -12.16 17.03
N TYR A 260 -28.64 -13.19 16.18
CA TYR A 260 -28.63 -13.00 14.73
C TYR A 260 -29.87 -12.28 14.20
N TYR A 261 -31.07 -12.70 14.61
CA TYR A 261 -32.31 -12.10 14.09
C TYR A 261 -32.46 -10.65 14.54
N GLU A 262 -32.19 -10.36 15.81
CA GLU A 262 -32.19 -9.00 16.37
C GLU A 262 -31.17 -8.10 15.65
N SER A 263 -29.94 -8.57 15.47
CA SER A 263 -28.88 -7.87 14.73
C SER A 263 -29.27 -7.60 13.27
N LYS A 264 -29.96 -8.55 12.62
CA LYS A 264 -30.42 -8.41 11.24
C LYS A 264 -31.51 -7.34 11.12
N GLU A 265 -32.45 -7.28 12.06
CA GLU A 265 -33.48 -6.24 12.09
C GLU A 265 -32.86 -4.85 12.27
N ILE A 266 -31.91 -4.71 13.20
CA ILE A 266 -31.16 -3.46 13.41
C ILE A 266 -30.40 -3.06 12.14
N PHE A 267 -29.67 -4.00 11.52
CA PHE A 267 -28.93 -3.75 10.29
C PHE A 267 -29.83 -3.23 9.17
N ASN A 268 -30.98 -3.87 8.92
CA ASN A 268 -31.92 -3.44 7.89
C ASN A 268 -32.47 -2.03 8.16
N ARG A 269 -32.76 -1.69 9.43
CA ARG A 269 -33.21 -0.35 9.81
C ARG A 269 -32.12 0.69 9.56
N LEU A 270 -30.87 0.39 9.95
CA LEU A 270 -29.74 1.29 9.72
C LEU A 270 -29.47 1.50 8.21
N GLU A 271 -29.64 0.47 7.38
CA GLU A 271 -29.49 0.57 5.92
C GLU A 271 -30.57 1.48 5.31
N GLN A 272 -31.82 1.36 5.77
CA GLN A 272 -32.90 2.27 5.37
C GLN A 272 -32.59 3.71 5.77
N LEU A 273 -32.21 3.94 7.03
CA LEU A 273 -31.83 5.27 7.53
C LEU A 273 -30.66 5.86 6.74
N SER A 274 -29.66 5.04 6.37
CA SER A 274 -28.53 5.45 5.54
C SER A 274 -28.97 5.91 4.15
N ASN A 275 -29.87 5.15 3.52
CA ASN A 275 -30.41 5.50 2.20
C ASN A 275 -31.28 6.76 2.26
N ASP A 276 -32.11 6.91 3.29
CA ASP A 276 -32.96 8.08 3.47
C ASP A 276 -32.13 9.32 3.78
N PHE A 277 -31.07 9.17 4.59
CA PHE A 277 -30.11 10.25 4.83
C PHE A 277 -29.44 10.70 3.54
N LEU A 278 -28.97 9.77 2.69
CA LEU A 278 -28.39 10.07 1.38
C LEU A 278 -29.39 10.72 0.43
N LYS A 279 -30.64 10.30 0.42
CA LYS A 279 -31.68 10.93 -0.41
C LYS A 279 -32.02 12.34 0.04
N ASN A 280 -32.09 12.57 1.35
CA ASN A 280 -32.51 13.84 1.92
C ASN A 280 -31.39 14.88 2.00
N HIS A 281 -30.13 14.44 2.11
CA HIS A 281 -28.97 15.32 2.30
C HIS A 281 -27.92 15.20 1.20
N GLY A 282 -28.02 14.19 0.33
CA GLY A 282 -27.11 14.02 -0.81
C GLY A 282 -27.43 15.00 -1.94
N GLN A 283 -26.41 15.30 -2.73
CA GLN A 283 -26.54 16.13 -3.92
C GLN A 283 -26.32 15.28 -5.16
N VAL A 284 -27.19 15.44 -6.16
CA VAL A 284 -27.01 14.83 -7.48
C VAL A 284 -26.57 15.91 -8.45
N HIS A 285 -25.33 15.79 -8.91
CA HIS A 285 -24.77 16.64 -9.95
C HIS A 285 -24.81 15.89 -11.29
N LYS A 286 -25.34 16.54 -12.32
CA LYS A 286 -25.36 16.02 -13.70
C LYS A 286 -24.72 17.05 -14.61
N TYR A 287 -23.75 16.63 -15.41
CA TYR A 287 -23.10 17.45 -16.41
C TYR A 287 -22.75 16.60 -17.64
N GLU A 288 -22.65 17.27 -18.79
CA GLU A 288 -22.23 16.66 -20.05
C GLU A 288 -20.85 17.21 -20.43
N ILE A 289 -19.93 16.32 -20.80
CA ILE A 289 -18.58 16.68 -21.25
C ILE A 289 -18.52 16.50 -22.76
N SER A 290 -18.35 17.60 -23.49
CA SER A 290 -18.24 17.55 -24.95
C SER A 290 -16.80 17.31 -25.40
N ASN A 291 -16.59 16.39 -26.35
CA ASN A 291 -15.33 16.21 -27.07
C ASN A 291 -15.27 16.97 -28.41
N LYS A 292 -16.26 17.83 -28.69
CA LYS A 292 -16.39 18.53 -29.97
C LYS A 292 -15.17 19.39 -30.32
N GLU A 293 -14.57 20.05 -29.34
CA GLU A 293 -13.34 20.84 -29.54
C GLU A 293 -12.18 19.98 -30.02
N TYR A 294 -12.02 18.78 -29.44
CA TYR A 294 -10.98 17.84 -29.81
C TYR A 294 -11.24 17.24 -31.20
N ILE A 295 -12.48 16.84 -31.50
CA ILE A 295 -12.86 16.33 -32.82
C ILE A 295 -12.56 17.38 -33.90
N ASN A 296 -13.00 18.63 -33.70
CA ASN A 296 -12.72 19.72 -34.64
C ASN A 296 -11.21 19.94 -34.85
N LEU A 297 -10.40 19.80 -33.78
CA LEU A 297 -8.94 19.90 -33.87
C LEU A 297 -8.36 18.79 -34.74
N ILE A 298 -8.78 17.53 -34.53
CA ILE A 298 -8.34 16.39 -35.33
C ILE A 298 -8.78 16.54 -36.78
N GLU A 299 -10.05 16.85 -37.05
CA GLU A 299 -10.59 17.02 -38.41
C GLU A 299 -9.88 18.15 -39.18
N LYS A 300 -9.60 19.28 -38.53
CA LYS A 300 -8.82 20.39 -39.12
C LYS A 300 -7.39 19.96 -39.47
N ASN A 301 -6.80 19.09 -38.67
CA ASN A 301 -5.45 18.57 -38.86
C ASN A 301 -5.40 17.43 -39.89
N GLU A 302 -6.49 16.67 -40.06
CA GLU A 302 -6.66 15.71 -41.16
C GLU A 302 -6.70 16.41 -42.52
N ALA A 303 -7.39 17.54 -42.61
CA ALA A 303 -7.35 18.40 -43.80
C ALA A 303 -5.93 18.92 -44.11
N SER A 304 -5.05 18.96 -43.11
CA SER A 304 -3.65 19.41 -43.21
C SER A 304 -2.64 18.26 -43.43
N LYS A 305 -3.11 17.01 -43.55
CA LYS A 305 -2.28 15.79 -43.71
C LYS A 305 -1.22 15.58 -42.62
N LEU A 306 -1.52 15.92 -41.36
CA LEU A 306 -0.64 15.54 -40.24
C LEU A 306 -0.48 14.03 -40.15
N HIS A 307 0.71 13.58 -39.72
CA HIS A 307 1.01 12.18 -39.51
C HIS A 307 0.21 11.62 -38.32
N ASP A 308 -0.15 10.33 -38.36
CA ASP A 308 -0.98 9.72 -37.32
C ASP A 308 -0.33 9.78 -35.93
N MET A 309 1.01 9.75 -35.87
CA MET A 309 1.77 9.98 -34.63
C MET A 309 1.45 11.32 -34.00
N ASP A 310 1.44 12.40 -34.79
CA ASP A 310 1.15 13.75 -34.28
C ASP A 310 -0.30 13.85 -33.78
N LYS A 311 -1.24 13.17 -34.46
CA LYS A 311 -2.65 13.15 -34.06
C LYS A 311 -2.84 12.47 -32.69
N VAL A 312 -2.12 11.38 -32.41
CA VAL A 312 -2.16 10.71 -31.11
C VAL A 312 -1.44 11.54 -30.04
N PHE A 313 -0.35 12.24 -30.37
CA PHE A 313 0.30 13.17 -29.43
C PHE A 313 -0.65 14.27 -28.96
N LEU A 314 -1.56 14.76 -29.82
CA LEU A 314 -2.56 15.76 -29.46
C LEU A 314 -3.53 15.34 -28.33
N LEU A 315 -3.57 14.04 -27.94
CA LEU A 315 -4.30 13.61 -26.74
C LEU A 315 -3.68 14.13 -25.44
N SER A 316 -2.38 14.41 -25.43
CA SER A 316 -1.60 14.68 -24.22
C SER A 316 -0.62 15.85 -24.35
N HIS A 317 -0.32 16.27 -25.57
CA HIS A 317 0.67 17.30 -25.88
C HIS A 317 0.14 18.27 -26.94
N ARG A 318 0.70 19.48 -27.00
CA ARG A 318 0.45 20.46 -28.06
C ARG A 318 1.72 21.21 -28.42
N PHE A 319 1.73 21.88 -29.57
CA PHE A 319 2.83 22.77 -29.92
C PHE A 319 2.79 24.04 -29.05
N ASP A 320 3.92 24.36 -28.42
CA ASP A 320 4.13 25.61 -27.68
C ASP A 320 4.41 26.78 -28.64
N SER A 321 4.67 27.97 -28.06
CA SER A 321 5.03 29.18 -28.82
C SER A 321 6.32 29.03 -29.63
N ASN A 322 7.22 28.11 -29.25
CA ASN A 322 8.46 27.80 -29.93
C ASN A 322 8.32 26.64 -30.94
N ARG A 323 7.10 26.13 -31.15
CA ARG A 323 6.78 24.95 -31.98
C ARG A 323 7.41 23.65 -31.48
N LEU A 324 7.70 23.56 -30.19
CA LEU A 324 8.08 22.33 -29.52
C LEU A 324 6.85 21.67 -28.91
N TRP A 325 6.87 20.34 -28.79
CA TRP A 325 5.81 19.64 -28.08
C TRP A 325 5.89 19.91 -26.59
N ALA A 326 4.80 20.42 -26.02
CA ALA A 326 4.61 20.66 -24.60
C ALA A 326 3.45 19.82 -24.06
N SER A 327 3.59 19.30 -22.84
CA SER A 327 2.56 18.49 -22.18
C SER A 327 1.38 19.35 -21.76
N LEU A 328 0.17 18.94 -22.17
CA LEU A 328 -1.08 19.57 -21.77
C LEU A 328 -1.25 19.56 -20.25
N LEU A 329 -0.80 18.49 -19.59
CA LEU A 329 -0.87 18.36 -18.14
C LEU A 329 0.06 19.37 -17.46
N GLU A 330 1.30 19.51 -17.94
CA GLU A 330 2.25 20.46 -17.37
C GLU A 330 1.77 21.90 -17.56
N GLU A 331 1.31 22.26 -18.76
CA GLU A 331 0.78 23.59 -19.04
C GLU A 331 -0.47 23.91 -18.21
N PHE A 332 -1.39 22.94 -18.06
CA PHE A 332 -2.56 23.10 -17.21
C PHE A 332 -2.17 23.38 -15.77
N ASN A 333 -1.25 22.58 -15.21
CA ASN A 333 -0.82 22.74 -13.82
C ASN A 333 -0.11 24.08 -13.55
N ASN A 334 0.61 24.61 -14.54
CA ASN A 334 1.26 25.92 -14.44
C ASN A 334 0.30 27.11 -14.49
N GLN A 335 -0.96 26.89 -14.91
CA GLN A 335 -2.00 27.92 -14.99
C GLN A 335 -2.95 27.93 -13.78
N ILE A 336 -2.83 26.97 -12.87
CA ILE A 336 -3.70 26.88 -11.69
C ILE A 336 -3.30 27.97 -10.68
N GLU A 337 -4.20 28.91 -10.44
CA GLU A 337 -4.05 29.92 -9.39
C GLU A 337 -4.70 29.46 -8.08
N PRO A 338 -4.11 29.79 -6.91
CA PRO A 338 -4.72 29.52 -5.62
C PRO A 338 -6.11 30.17 -5.50
N SER A 339 -7.08 29.41 -5.00
CA SER A 339 -8.45 29.88 -4.83
C SER A 339 -8.76 30.21 -3.37
N ILE A 340 -9.75 31.07 -3.13
CA ILE A 340 -10.26 31.38 -1.79
C ILE A 340 -10.72 30.10 -1.07
N ILE A 341 -11.22 29.11 -1.81
CA ILE A 341 -11.66 27.83 -1.25
C ILE A 341 -10.50 27.04 -0.60
N ASP A 342 -9.26 27.29 -1.00
CA ASP A 342 -8.07 26.64 -0.43
C ASP A 342 -7.72 27.17 0.97
N MET A 343 -8.25 28.33 1.35
CA MET A 343 -8.10 28.91 2.68
C MET A 343 -9.16 28.40 3.67
N ALA A 344 -10.18 27.68 3.19
CA ALA A 344 -11.26 27.16 4.01
C ALA A 344 -10.92 25.76 4.57
N SER A 345 -11.42 25.46 5.78
CA SER A 345 -11.32 24.11 6.34
C SER A 345 -12.16 23.14 5.48
N SER A 346 -11.51 22.11 4.94
CA SER A 346 -12.14 21.05 4.15
C SER A 346 -12.11 19.71 4.88
N PRO A 347 -13.15 18.87 4.75
CA PRO A 347 -13.09 17.47 5.18
C PRO A 347 -12.22 16.60 4.26
N THR A 348 -11.83 17.11 3.09
CA THR A 348 -10.90 16.44 2.17
C THR A 348 -9.47 16.75 2.58
N ASP A 349 -8.64 15.71 2.71
CA ASP A 349 -7.21 15.86 3.00
C ASP A 349 -6.52 16.64 1.85
N THR A 350 -5.70 17.62 2.22
CA THR A 350 -4.99 18.52 1.29
C THR A 350 -3.55 18.72 1.73
N ASN A 351 -2.69 19.13 0.80
CA ASN A 351 -1.32 19.59 1.09
C ASN A 351 -0.95 20.77 0.19
N ASP A 352 0.27 21.27 0.33
CA ASP A 352 0.79 22.43 -0.41
C ASP A 352 0.68 22.29 -1.93
N TYR A 353 0.74 21.05 -2.46
CA TYR A 353 0.59 20.80 -3.89
C TYR A 353 -0.87 20.54 -4.28
N PHE A 354 -1.54 19.61 -3.60
CA PHE A 354 -2.93 19.18 -3.81
C PHE A 354 -3.88 19.95 -2.89
N THR A 355 -4.03 21.24 -3.17
CA THR A 355 -5.08 22.06 -2.57
C THR A 355 -6.47 21.57 -3.01
N LEU A 356 -7.53 22.00 -2.31
CA LEU A 356 -8.88 21.55 -2.62
C LEU A 356 -9.30 21.96 -4.05
N SER A 357 -9.04 23.21 -4.43
CA SER A 357 -9.32 23.73 -5.77
C SER A 357 -8.56 22.97 -6.84
N ARG A 358 -7.27 22.69 -6.60
CA ARG A 358 -6.44 21.96 -7.55
C ARG A 358 -6.93 20.53 -7.73
N GLN A 359 -7.30 19.84 -6.65
CA GLN A 359 -7.87 18.49 -6.75
C GLN A 359 -9.14 18.51 -7.62
N GLN A 360 -10.04 19.49 -7.43
CA GLN A 360 -11.25 19.66 -8.25
C GLN A 360 -10.93 19.92 -9.72
N MET A 361 -10.05 20.87 -10.00
CA MET A 361 -9.61 21.19 -11.36
C MET A 361 -8.93 20.00 -12.05
N ASN A 362 -8.13 19.22 -11.33
CA ASN A 362 -7.50 18.01 -11.86
C ASN A 362 -8.56 16.97 -12.29
N TYR A 363 -9.65 16.80 -11.51
CA TYR A 363 -10.75 15.91 -11.92
C TYR A 363 -11.39 16.35 -13.21
N GLU A 364 -11.76 17.63 -13.30
CA GLU A 364 -12.41 18.18 -14.47
C GLU A 364 -11.52 18.03 -15.71
N PHE A 365 -10.22 18.29 -15.55
CA PHE A 365 -9.25 18.11 -16.63
C PHE A 365 -9.16 16.66 -17.07
N ILE A 366 -8.95 15.71 -16.13
CA ILE A 366 -8.86 14.29 -16.47
C ILE A 366 -10.13 13.79 -17.12
N ASP A 367 -11.29 14.18 -16.61
CA ASP A 367 -12.58 13.79 -17.18
C ASP A 367 -12.71 14.30 -18.62
N LYS A 368 -12.34 15.55 -18.88
CA LYS A 368 -12.31 16.12 -20.24
C LYS A 368 -11.37 15.34 -21.17
N GLN A 369 -10.14 15.06 -20.73
CA GLN A 369 -9.17 14.35 -21.55
C GLN A 369 -9.54 12.88 -21.79
N SER A 370 -10.20 12.24 -20.84
CA SER A 370 -10.63 10.84 -20.95
C SER A 370 -11.67 10.65 -22.03
N VAL A 371 -12.59 11.61 -22.22
CA VAL A 371 -13.56 11.55 -23.33
C VAL A 371 -12.85 11.62 -24.69
N ASN A 372 -11.71 12.32 -24.79
CA ASN A 372 -10.94 12.37 -26.04
C ASN A 372 -10.32 11.01 -26.41
N VAL A 373 -10.02 10.16 -25.43
CA VAL A 373 -9.58 8.77 -25.70
C VAL A 373 -10.70 7.96 -26.36
N ALA A 374 -11.96 8.17 -25.95
CA ALA A 374 -13.10 7.46 -26.53
C ALA A 374 -13.22 7.66 -28.05
N TYR A 375 -12.79 8.81 -28.58
CA TYR A 375 -12.72 9.06 -30.03
C TYR A 375 -11.82 8.05 -30.76
N TRP A 376 -10.70 7.64 -30.16
CA TRP A 376 -9.73 6.74 -30.76
C TRP A 376 -10.09 5.26 -30.61
N LEU A 377 -10.98 4.93 -29.67
CA LEU A 377 -11.42 3.56 -29.42
C LEU A 377 -12.59 3.13 -30.31
N THR A 378 -12.95 3.93 -31.32
CA THR A 378 -13.93 3.54 -32.34
C THR A 378 -13.33 2.50 -33.30
N GLU A 379 -14.19 1.67 -33.89
CA GLU A 379 -13.81 0.53 -34.74
C GLU A 379 -12.83 0.90 -35.88
N ASP A 380 -12.99 2.11 -36.43
CA ASP A 380 -12.16 2.63 -37.52
C ASP A 380 -10.80 3.20 -37.08
N LYS A 381 -10.61 3.52 -35.79
CA LYS A 381 -9.45 4.27 -35.30
C LYS A 381 -8.59 3.52 -34.29
N ILE A 382 -9.11 2.49 -33.64
CA ILE A 382 -8.41 1.75 -32.58
C ILE A 382 -7.08 1.16 -33.06
N ASN A 383 -7.03 0.66 -34.30
CA ASN A 383 -5.81 0.11 -34.89
C ASN A 383 -4.74 1.19 -35.14
N VAL A 384 -5.15 2.40 -35.52
CA VAL A 384 -4.23 3.53 -35.71
C VAL A 384 -3.68 3.97 -34.35
N PHE A 385 -4.54 4.09 -33.35
CA PHE A 385 -4.14 4.47 -32.00
C PHE A 385 -3.10 3.51 -31.41
N PHE A 386 -3.37 2.20 -31.46
CA PHE A 386 -2.43 1.20 -30.92
C PHE A 386 -1.17 1.05 -31.76
N SER A 387 -1.23 1.17 -33.09
CA SER A 387 -0.01 1.11 -33.91
C SER A 387 0.95 2.25 -33.61
N VAL A 388 0.45 3.46 -33.33
CA VAL A 388 1.27 4.58 -32.87
C VAL A 388 1.85 4.33 -31.48
N LEU A 389 1.04 3.86 -30.51
CA LEU A 389 1.54 3.56 -29.17
C LEU A 389 2.63 2.48 -29.19
N ILE A 390 2.44 1.42 -29.97
CA ILE A 390 3.44 0.36 -30.18
C ILE A 390 4.74 0.97 -30.74
N SER A 391 4.63 1.80 -31.78
CA SER A 391 5.79 2.45 -32.39
C SER A 391 6.54 3.34 -31.39
N ASN A 392 5.83 4.19 -30.64
CA ASN A 392 6.42 5.07 -29.63
C ASN A 392 7.18 4.28 -28.58
N VAL A 393 6.60 3.18 -28.12
CA VAL A 393 7.21 2.34 -27.10
C VAL A 393 8.40 1.54 -27.63
N GLN A 394 8.37 1.09 -28.89
CA GLN A 394 9.53 0.47 -29.54
C GLN A 394 10.70 1.46 -29.63
N VAL A 395 10.43 2.72 -29.98
CA VAL A 395 11.45 3.78 -29.98
C VAL A 395 12.02 3.95 -28.56
N LEU A 396 11.17 4.07 -27.54
CA LEU A 396 11.62 4.17 -26.15
C LEU A 396 12.47 2.99 -25.71
N SER A 397 12.05 1.76 -26.03
CA SER A 397 12.81 0.55 -25.71
C SER A 397 14.18 0.55 -26.38
N SER A 398 14.28 1.03 -27.62
CA SER A 398 15.54 1.12 -28.35
C SER A 398 16.50 2.18 -27.77
N GLU A 399 16.01 3.39 -27.51
CA GLU A 399 16.82 4.52 -27.03
C GLU A 399 17.30 4.31 -25.59
N LEU A 400 16.42 3.80 -24.73
CA LEU A 400 16.70 3.61 -23.31
C LEU A 400 17.18 2.19 -22.97
N ARG A 401 17.36 1.34 -23.99
CA ARG A 401 17.76 -0.08 -23.86
C ARG A 401 16.90 -0.84 -22.85
N LEU A 402 15.60 -0.57 -22.85
CA LEU A 402 14.65 -1.25 -21.97
C LEU A 402 14.58 -2.72 -22.36
N THR A 403 14.56 -3.62 -21.37
CA THR A 403 14.70 -5.07 -21.60
C THR A 403 13.40 -5.75 -22.06
N LEU A 404 12.38 -4.97 -22.34
CA LEU A 404 11.00 -5.37 -22.14
C LEU A 404 10.24 -5.35 -23.47
N GLU A 405 9.51 -6.42 -23.77
CA GLU A 405 8.67 -6.58 -24.97
C GLU A 405 7.37 -5.77 -24.88
N LEU A 406 7.50 -4.48 -24.55
CA LEU A 406 6.36 -3.59 -24.35
C LEU A 406 5.44 -3.48 -25.58
N ALA A 407 5.95 -3.76 -26.78
CA ALA A 407 5.17 -3.85 -28.00
C ALA A 407 4.14 -5.00 -27.95
N GLU A 408 4.50 -6.18 -27.42
CA GLU A 408 3.58 -7.30 -27.25
C GLU A 408 2.53 -6.97 -26.19
N GLU A 409 2.92 -6.34 -25.09
CA GLU A 409 2.00 -5.89 -24.04
C GLU A 409 0.94 -4.92 -24.59
N MET A 410 1.31 -4.03 -25.52
CA MET A 410 0.34 -3.14 -26.20
C MET A 410 -0.62 -3.91 -27.11
N ASN A 411 -0.16 -4.96 -27.80
CA ASN A 411 -1.03 -5.82 -28.61
C ASN A 411 -2.04 -6.59 -27.73
N TYR A 412 -1.63 -7.04 -26.54
CA TYR A 412 -2.54 -7.65 -25.57
C TYR A 412 -3.55 -6.64 -25.04
N LEU A 413 -3.13 -5.40 -24.77
CA LEU A 413 -4.03 -4.33 -24.35
C LEU A 413 -5.09 -4.03 -25.43
N GLN A 414 -4.68 -3.92 -26.70
CA GLN A 414 -5.59 -3.75 -27.82
C GLN A 414 -6.63 -4.87 -27.89
N SER A 415 -6.18 -6.13 -27.78
CA SER A 415 -7.05 -7.31 -27.81
C SER A 415 -8.04 -7.34 -26.64
N ALA A 416 -7.59 -6.95 -25.45
CA ALA A 416 -8.44 -6.87 -24.27
C ALA A 416 -9.53 -5.80 -24.42
N ILE A 417 -9.22 -4.66 -25.05
CA ILE A 417 -10.20 -3.60 -25.32
C ILE A 417 -11.19 -4.03 -26.39
N ALA A 418 -10.72 -4.64 -27.49
CA ALA A 418 -11.61 -5.18 -28.53
C ALA A 418 -12.64 -6.16 -27.93
N THR A 419 -12.18 -7.05 -27.03
CA THR A 419 -13.05 -7.99 -26.32
C THR A 419 -14.13 -7.28 -25.48
N ILE A 420 -13.83 -6.13 -24.87
CA ILE A 420 -14.81 -5.35 -24.09
C ILE A 420 -15.93 -4.81 -24.99
N TYR A 421 -15.60 -4.35 -26.20
CA TYR A 421 -16.57 -3.80 -27.14
C TYR A 421 -17.37 -4.88 -27.88
N GLU A 422 -16.79 -6.04 -28.12
CA GLU A 422 -17.46 -7.19 -28.75
C GLU A 422 -18.35 -7.99 -27.77
N SER A 423 -18.17 -7.83 -26.45
CA SER A 423 -18.91 -8.63 -25.48
C SER A 423 -20.37 -8.19 -25.35
N GLU A 424 -21.31 -9.08 -25.69
CA GLU A 424 -22.74 -8.92 -25.39
C GLU A 424 -23.12 -9.40 -23.96
N ASN A 425 -22.11 -9.68 -23.11
CA ASN A 425 -22.28 -10.42 -21.86
C ASN A 425 -22.63 -9.53 -20.66
N THR A 426 -23.41 -10.07 -19.72
CA THR A 426 -23.80 -9.46 -18.43
C THR A 426 -22.64 -9.19 -17.45
N ARG A 427 -21.37 -9.41 -17.85
CA ARG A 427 -20.16 -9.28 -17.01
C ARG A 427 -19.06 -8.39 -17.63
N GLN A 428 -19.45 -7.40 -18.42
CA GLN A 428 -18.54 -6.42 -19.02
C GLN A 428 -17.71 -5.66 -17.95
N ASP A 429 -18.27 -5.48 -16.76
CA ASP A 429 -17.60 -4.90 -15.58
C ASP A 429 -16.32 -5.66 -15.18
N ILE A 430 -16.32 -6.99 -15.24
CA ILE A 430 -15.12 -7.82 -14.97
C ILE A 430 -14.02 -7.56 -16.00
N LEU A 431 -14.39 -7.47 -17.28
CA LEU A 431 -13.44 -7.22 -18.36
C LEU A 431 -12.82 -5.82 -18.21
N ILE A 432 -13.65 -4.80 -17.96
CA ILE A 432 -13.20 -3.43 -17.71
C ILE A 432 -12.24 -3.39 -16.53
N TYR A 433 -12.61 -4.00 -15.40
CA TYR A 433 -11.77 -4.08 -14.21
C TYR A 433 -10.40 -4.72 -14.50
N ASN A 434 -10.38 -5.86 -15.19
CA ASN A 434 -9.13 -6.55 -15.51
C ASN A 434 -8.25 -5.73 -16.44
N THR A 435 -8.83 -5.07 -17.45
CA THR A 435 -8.09 -4.21 -18.37
C THR A 435 -7.55 -2.96 -17.67
N ILE A 436 -8.30 -2.35 -16.75
CA ILE A 436 -7.80 -1.25 -15.91
C ILE A 436 -6.59 -1.69 -15.09
N PHE A 437 -6.68 -2.85 -14.43
CA PHE A 437 -5.57 -3.40 -13.65
C PHE A 437 -4.33 -3.66 -14.52
N TYR A 438 -4.55 -4.17 -15.74
CA TYR A 438 -3.48 -4.39 -16.72
C TYR A 438 -2.81 -3.07 -17.16
N VAL A 439 -3.58 -2.03 -17.46
CA VAL A 439 -3.03 -0.70 -17.80
C VAL A 439 -2.20 -0.12 -16.66
N ILE A 440 -2.66 -0.22 -15.41
CA ILE A 440 -1.91 0.24 -14.23
C ILE A 440 -0.58 -0.53 -14.11
N THR A 441 -0.62 -1.84 -14.31
CA THR A 441 0.58 -2.71 -14.26
C THR A 441 1.58 -2.33 -15.36
N LEU A 442 1.10 -2.01 -16.56
CA LEU A 442 1.94 -1.57 -17.67
C LEU A 442 2.62 -0.22 -17.40
N ILE A 443 1.90 0.75 -16.83
CA ILE A 443 2.48 2.02 -16.36
C ILE A 443 3.57 1.73 -15.31
N GLU A 444 3.27 0.89 -14.30
CA GLU A 444 4.23 0.52 -13.26
C GLU A 444 5.51 -0.06 -13.85
N ARG A 445 5.35 -0.99 -14.81
CA ARG A 445 6.45 -1.69 -15.46
C ARG A 445 7.34 -0.75 -16.28
N ILE A 446 6.76 0.19 -17.03
CA ILE A 446 7.51 1.23 -17.75
C ILE A 446 8.34 2.08 -16.78
N LEU A 447 7.75 2.54 -15.67
CA LEU A 447 8.43 3.38 -14.68
C LEU A 447 9.58 2.64 -13.97
N ARG A 448 9.43 1.35 -13.71
CA ARG A 448 10.48 0.52 -13.06
C ARG A 448 11.72 0.38 -13.94
N GLU A 449 11.55 0.10 -15.23
CA GLU A 449 12.69 0.02 -16.17
C GLU A 449 13.44 1.34 -16.25
N LEU A 450 12.72 2.47 -16.36
CA LEU A 450 13.32 3.80 -16.35
C LEU A 450 14.10 4.04 -15.06
N PHE A 451 13.52 3.68 -13.92
CA PHE A 451 14.14 3.90 -12.63
C PHE A 451 15.45 3.13 -12.48
N VAL A 452 15.49 1.86 -12.91
CA VAL A 452 16.73 1.08 -12.88
C VAL A 452 17.76 1.57 -13.89
N TYR A 453 17.32 2.10 -15.03
CA TYR A 453 18.21 2.74 -15.98
C TYR A 453 18.91 3.97 -15.38
N PHE A 454 18.22 4.79 -14.58
CA PHE A 454 18.78 6.04 -14.04
C PHE A 454 19.37 5.95 -12.61
N GLU A 455 19.00 4.97 -11.77
CA GLU A 455 19.58 4.81 -10.42
C GLU A 455 20.85 3.95 -10.48
N GLU A 456 22.00 4.59 -10.77
CA GLU A 456 23.33 3.93 -10.84
C GLU A 456 23.71 3.15 -9.54
N ASP A 457 23.14 3.54 -8.39
CA ASP A 457 23.38 2.95 -7.05
C ASP A 457 22.29 1.94 -6.60
N ALA A 458 21.39 1.48 -7.49
CA ALA A 458 20.30 0.59 -7.10
C ALA A 458 20.82 -0.77 -6.57
N ILE A 459 20.76 -0.98 -5.24
CA ILE A 459 21.23 -2.18 -4.51
C ILE A 459 20.43 -3.44 -4.92
N PHE A 460 19.17 -3.29 -5.33
CA PHE A 460 18.24 -4.39 -5.63
C PHE A 460 17.87 -4.47 -7.12
N ASN A 461 17.27 -5.59 -7.53
CA ASN A 461 16.74 -5.84 -8.88
C ASN A 461 15.43 -5.06 -9.17
N ILE A 462 15.10 -4.88 -10.46
CA ILE A 462 13.92 -4.15 -11.01
C ILE A 462 12.61 -4.45 -10.28
N GLU A 463 12.40 -5.71 -9.90
CA GLU A 463 11.14 -6.20 -9.32
C GLU A 463 10.86 -5.70 -7.90
N GLN A 464 11.88 -5.18 -7.20
CA GLN A 464 11.78 -4.78 -5.79
C GLN A 464 11.46 -3.28 -5.58
N HIS A 465 11.37 -2.51 -6.67
CA HIS A 465 11.04 -1.08 -6.59
C HIS A 465 9.53 -0.86 -6.56
N THR A 466 9.02 -0.42 -5.40
CA THR A 466 7.59 -0.11 -5.23
C THR A 466 7.20 1.14 -6.02
N MET A 467 5.96 1.21 -6.49
CA MET A 467 5.41 2.39 -7.17
C MET A 467 5.61 3.68 -6.34
N SER A 468 5.53 3.59 -5.00
CA SER A 468 5.80 4.74 -4.11
C SER A 468 7.23 5.27 -4.22
N LYS A 469 8.22 4.40 -4.47
CA LYS A 469 9.62 4.80 -4.72
C LYS A 469 9.74 5.47 -6.09
N LEU A 470 9.11 4.87 -7.11
CA LEU A 470 9.19 5.35 -8.50
C LEU A 470 8.61 6.76 -8.63
N LEU A 471 7.48 7.01 -7.96
CA LEU A 471 6.74 8.27 -8.01
C LEU A 471 7.11 9.25 -6.88
N ASP A 472 8.26 9.08 -6.23
CA ASP A 472 8.79 10.08 -5.32
C ASP A 472 9.36 11.29 -6.09
N GLU A 473 9.27 12.49 -5.51
CA GLU A 473 9.76 13.72 -6.14
C GLU A 473 11.28 13.73 -6.33
N LYS A 474 12.01 12.94 -5.53
CA LYS A 474 13.46 12.76 -5.67
C LYS A 474 13.84 11.60 -6.59
N SER A 475 12.85 10.91 -7.16
CA SER A 475 13.09 9.81 -8.08
C SER A 475 13.82 10.32 -9.33
N PRO A 476 14.86 9.61 -9.80
CA PRO A 476 15.63 10.05 -10.96
C PRO A 476 14.80 10.07 -12.25
N ILE A 477 13.66 9.36 -12.30
CA ILE A 477 12.76 9.35 -13.45
C ILE A 477 11.96 10.65 -13.60
N VAL A 478 11.88 11.50 -12.58
CA VAL A 478 11.11 12.77 -12.63
C VAL A 478 11.56 13.64 -13.80
N ASN A 479 12.86 13.67 -14.08
CA ASN A 479 13.43 14.46 -15.18
C ASN A 479 13.01 14.00 -16.58
N ILE A 480 12.57 12.75 -16.74
CA ILE A 480 12.12 12.21 -18.03
C ILE A 480 10.60 12.12 -18.12
N VAL A 481 9.93 11.79 -17.01
CA VAL A 481 8.47 11.66 -16.97
C VAL A 481 7.77 13.01 -16.84
N GLY A 482 8.40 13.98 -16.15
CA GLY A 482 7.79 15.26 -15.80
C GLY A 482 7.25 15.28 -14.37
N GLN A 483 7.46 16.40 -13.66
CA GLN A 483 7.13 16.53 -12.25
C GLN A 483 5.62 16.51 -12.00
N HIS A 484 4.82 17.20 -12.83
CA HIS A 484 3.38 17.19 -12.66
C HIS A 484 2.79 15.83 -13.05
N GLN A 485 3.32 15.19 -14.10
CA GLN A 485 2.94 13.82 -14.49
C GLN A 485 3.18 12.82 -13.35
N VAL A 486 4.36 12.84 -12.70
CA VAL A 486 4.66 12.00 -11.53
C VAL A 486 3.70 12.27 -10.37
N ASN A 487 3.44 13.54 -10.06
CA ASN A 487 2.52 13.91 -8.98
C ASN A 487 1.10 13.41 -9.24
N TRP A 488 0.61 13.52 -10.48
CA TRP A 488 -0.73 13.06 -10.82
C TRP A 488 -0.82 11.52 -10.82
N LEU A 489 0.15 10.82 -11.39
CA LEU A 489 0.21 9.35 -11.27
C LEU A 489 0.21 8.92 -9.81
N ARG A 490 0.96 9.62 -8.93
CA ARG A 490 0.97 9.36 -7.49
C ARG A 490 -0.41 9.57 -6.87
N PHE A 491 -1.07 10.67 -7.21
CA PHE A 491 -2.40 11.01 -6.68
C PHE A 491 -3.48 10.01 -7.09
N TYR A 492 -3.47 9.53 -8.33
CA TYR A 492 -4.49 8.58 -8.80
C TYR A 492 -4.17 7.13 -8.39
N LEU A 493 -2.91 6.71 -8.46
CA LEU A 493 -2.55 5.31 -8.23
C LEU A 493 -2.30 4.98 -6.75
N LEU A 494 -1.82 5.93 -5.95
CA LEU A 494 -1.36 5.72 -4.57
C LEU A 494 -2.07 6.64 -3.58
N LYS A 495 -1.76 6.44 -2.29
CA LYS A 495 -2.13 7.34 -1.20
C LYS A 495 -0.89 7.72 -0.39
N ARG A 496 -0.65 9.02 -0.20
CA ARG A 496 0.44 9.56 0.65
C ARG A 496 -0.12 10.66 1.54
N ASP A 497 0.16 10.60 2.84
CA ASP A 497 -0.34 11.56 3.83
C ASP A 497 -1.86 11.75 3.76
N ASN A 498 -2.58 10.64 3.56
CA ASN A 498 -4.03 10.56 3.30
C ASN A 498 -4.56 11.23 2.02
N ILE A 499 -3.69 11.73 1.15
CA ILE A 499 -4.06 12.34 -0.13
C ILE A 499 -3.86 11.35 -1.27
N GLY A 500 -4.86 11.26 -2.16
CA GLY A 500 -4.86 10.39 -3.34
C GLY A 500 -5.91 9.26 -3.28
N PHE A 501 -6.22 8.70 -4.45
CA PHE A 501 -7.27 7.68 -4.64
C PHE A 501 -6.87 6.29 -4.22
N ASP A 502 -5.58 6.00 -4.16
CA ASP A 502 -5.10 4.65 -3.88
C ASP A 502 -5.62 3.59 -4.88
N LEU A 503 -5.90 3.98 -6.14
CA LEU A 503 -6.62 3.12 -7.08
C LEU A 503 -5.94 1.76 -7.26
N ARG A 504 -4.60 1.74 -7.29
CA ARG A 504 -3.80 0.51 -7.44
C ARG A 504 -4.07 -0.48 -6.30
N ASN A 505 -4.07 -0.03 -5.04
CA ASN A 505 -4.31 -0.90 -3.90
C ASN A 505 -5.80 -1.26 -3.73
N ARG A 506 -6.70 -0.31 -4.03
CA ARG A 506 -8.15 -0.57 -3.98
C ARG A 506 -8.55 -1.64 -4.98
N ILE A 507 -7.98 -1.62 -6.19
CA ILE A 507 -8.14 -2.67 -7.20
C ILE A 507 -7.52 -3.98 -6.71
N ALA A 508 -6.24 -3.98 -6.34
CA ALA A 508 -5.53 -5.22 -5.98
C ALA A 508 -6.14 -5.97 -4.78
N HIS A 509 -6.69 -5.26 -3.79
CA HIS A 509 -7.17 -5.85 -2.54
C HIS A 509 -8.70 -5.85 -2.39
N MET A 510 -9.45 -5.24 -3.31
CA MET A 510 -10.91 -5.11 -3.24
C MET A 510 -11.42 -4.64 -1.86
N ARG A 511 -10.70 -3.70 -1.22
CA ARG A 511 -10.94 -3.32 0.19
C ARG A 511 -12.31 -2.66 0.39
N ASP A 512 -12.60 -1.67 -0.43
CA ASP A 512 -13.78 -0.80 -0.33
C ASP A 512 -14.56 -0.67 -1.64
N ILE A 513 -14.10 -1.34 -2.69
CA ILE A 513 -14.70 -1.31 -4.03
C ILE A 513 -15.10 -2.73 -4.47
N SER A 514 -16.18 -2.82 -5.23
CA SER A 514 -16.60 -4.02 -5.94
C SER A 514 -16.27 -3.90 -7.42
N ILE A 515 -16.17 -5.04 -8.12
CA ILE A 515 -15.90 -5.05 -9.57
C ILE A 515 -16.95 -4.24 -10.33
N SER A 516 -18.22 -4.30 -9.91
CA SER A 516 -19.32 -3.54 -10.51
C SER A 516 -19.24 -2.03 -10.31
N ASN A 517 -18.27 -1.51 -9.54
CA ASN A 517 -18.05 -0.07 -9.42
C ASN A 517 -17.29 0.53 -10.61
N PHE A 518 -16.63 -0.30 -11.43
CA PHE A 518 -15.84 0.17 -12.57
C PHE A 518 -16.70 0.32 -13.81
N ILE A 519 -16.54 1.45 -14.47
CA ILE A 519 -17.21 1.75 -15.74
C ILE A 519 -16.17 2.00 -16.84
N ILE A 520 -16.61 1.96 -18.10
CA ILE A 520 -15.73 2.17 -19.26
C ILE A 520 -14.98 3.52 -19.20
N PHE A 521 -15.57 4.51 -18.53
CA PHE A 521 -14.94 5.81 -18.33
C PHE A 521 -13.67 5.73 -17.47
N ASP A 522 -13.61 4.84 -16.49
CA ASP A 522 -12.40 4.63 -15.68
C ASP A 522 -11.27 4.01 -16.51
N LEU A 523 -11.62 3.16 -17.49
CA LEU A 523 -10.67 2.65 -18.46
C LEU A 523 -10.11 3.77 -19.35
N TYR A 524 -10.96 4.68 -19.83
CA TYR A 524 -10.50 5.82 -20.62
C TYR A 524 -9.54 6.72 -19.85
N ARG A 525 -9.82 6.98 -18.55
CA ARG A 525 -8.90 7.71 -17.66
C ARG A 525 -7.53 7.04 -17.59
N MET A 526 -7.48 5.73 -17.37
CA MET A 526 -6.20 5.02 -17.26
C MET A 526 -5.45 4.93 -18.59
N LEU A 527 -6.15 4.75 -19.71
CA LEU A 527 -5.54 4.78 -21.04
C LEU A 527 -4.96 6.15 -21.38
N TRP A 528 -5.63 7.23 -20.96
CA TRP A 528 -5.07 8.56 -21.07
C TRP A 528 -3.77 8.71 -20.27
N PHE A 529 -3.74 8.24 -19.01
CA PHE A 529 -2.51 8.26 -18.21
C PHE A 529 -1.37 7.46 -18.84
N LEU A 530 -1.65 6.28 -19.38
CA LEU A 530 -0.67 5.47 -20.11
C LEU A 530 -0.10 6.24 -21.31
N THR A 531 -1.00 6.78 -22.14
CA THR A 531 -0.65 7.55 -23.35
C THR A 531 0.16 8.78 -23.00
N SER A 532 -0.30 9.57 -22.02
CA SER A 532 0.41 10.77 -21.55
C SER A 532 1.79 10.43 -21.01
N THR A 533 1.92 9.33 -20.26
CA THR A 533 3.21 8.90 -19.70
C THR A 533 4.19 8.53 -20.81
N ILE A 534 3.78 7.68 -21.76
CA ILE A 534 4.61 7.28 -22.91
C ILE A 534 5.05 8.49 -23.72
N ASN A 535 4.11 9.36 -24.08
CA ASN A 535 4.40 10.54 -24.88
C ASN A 535 5.33 11.51 -24.14
N SER A 536 5.13 11.71 -22.83
CA SER A 536 5.98 12.58 -22.02
C SER A 536 7.42 12.06 -21.99
N ILE A 537 7.63 10.76 -21.76
CA ILE A 537 8.96 10.16 -21.76
C ILE A 537 9.63 10.37 -23.12
N LEU A 538 8.92 10.10 -24.22
CA LEU A 538 9.46 10.20 -25.58
C LEU A 538 9.84 11.65 -25.92
N ILE A 539 8.92 12.60 -25.72
CA ILE A 539 9.12 14.02 -26.03
C ILE A 539 10.21 14.63 -25.15
N ASN A 540 10.24 14.33 -23.85
CA ASN A 540 11.29 14.82 -22.97
C ASN A 540 12.66 14.21 -23.31
N SER A 541 12.70 12.95 -23.76
CA SER A 541 13.94 12.34 -24.25
C SER A 541 14.47 13.08 -25.48
N ILE A 542 13.61 13.35 -26.47
CA ILE A 542 13.95 14.11 -27.68
C ILE A 542 14.41 15.54 -27.34
N ASN A 543 13.64 16.24 -26.51
CA ASN A 543 13.96 17.62 -26.11
C ASN A 543 15.29 17.71 -25.34
N LYS A 544 15.66 16.66 -24.57
CA LYS A 544 16.93 16.62 -23.85
C LYS A 544 18.12 16.41 -24.78
N GLU A 545 17.95 15.72 -25.91
CA GLU A 545 18.98 15.59 -26.94
C GLU A 545 19.16 16.87 -27.75
N LEU A 546 18.08 17.58 -28.07
CA LEU A 546 18.13 18.84 -28.82
C LEU A 546 18.78 20.00 -28.04
N ASN A 547 18.84 19.90 -26.71
CA ASN A 547 19.43 20.90 -25.81
C ASN A 547 20.87 20.56 -25.36
N LYS A 548 21.45 19.45 -25.84
CA LYS A 548 22.88 19.14 -25.72
C LYS A 548 23.62 19.61 -26.96
#